data_AF-A0A7W1IWG5-F1
#
_entry.id   AF-A0A7W1IWG5-F1
#
_cell.length_a   1.000
_cell.length_b   1.000
_cell.length_c   1.000
_cell.angle_alpha   90.00
_cell.angle_beta   90.00
_cell.angle_gamma   90.00
#
_symmetry.space_group_name_H-M   'P 1'
#
loop_
_entity.id
_entity.type
_entity.pdbx_description
1 polymer ?
#
loop_
_entity_poly.entity_id
_entity_poly.type
_entity_poly.pdbx_seq_one_letter_code
_entity_poly.pdbx_strand_id
1 'polypeptide(L)'
;MKAKALMICLFVLSLTAINFAQSVTVTPKKIVYKRPKPIDEYKKSFVVIYPKVKAATPALSKKIETAISYEKNTDLNIKDEMSENQWLEIASYKVDYNKNGILEITLSAEGMAAYPSLFDTIVIVNLKTGNRVRAVDVFTNLDRLAAKGRKAQQAEIKKANADYKKNPETADYDASMYFDEAEFTV
;
A
#
# COMPACT_ATOMS: atom_id res chain seq x y z
N MET A 1 -25.39 13.13 50.41
CA MET A 1 -24.32 12.21 49.93
C MET A 1 -24.66 11.50 48.61
N LYS A 2 -25.92 11.13 48.33
CA LYS A 2 -26.29 10.36 47.12
C LYS A 2 -26.09 11.09 45.77
N ALA A 3 -26.22 12.42 45.74
CA ALA A 3 -26.05 13.20 44.50
C ALA A 3 -24.60 13.32 44.01
N LYS A 4 -23.61 13.31 44.91
CA LYS A 4 -22.18 13.39 44.55
C LYS A 4 -21.65 12.06 43.97
N ALA A 5 -22.16 10.93 44.46
CA ALA A 5 -21.80 9.61 43.93
C ALA A 5 -22.35 9.38 42.50
N LEU A 6 -23.57 9.87 42.22
CA LEU A 6 -24.18 9.76 40.90
C LEU A 6 -23.41 10.56 39.83
N MET A 7 -22.91 11.75 40.20
CA MET A 7 -22.16 12.63 39.30
C MET A 7 -20.77 12.06 38.96
N ILE A 8 -20.12 11.37 39.90
CA ILE A 8 -18.83 10.71 39.68
C ILE A 8 -19.00 9.48 38.77
N CYS A 9 -20.06 8.69 38.92
CA CYS A 9 -20.35 7.57 38.00
C CYS A 9 -20.62 8.03 36.56
N LEU A 10 -21.34 9.15 36.37
CA LEU A 10 -21.57 9.75 35.05
C LEU A 10 -20.28 10.27 34.39
N PHE A 11 -19.30 10.72 35.19
CA PHE A 11 -17.99 11.16 34.70
C PHE A 11 -17.05 10.00 34.35
N VAL A 12 -17.12 8.88 35.08
CA VAL A 12 -16.33 7.67 34.77
C VAL A 12 -16.86 6.95 33.52
N LEU A 13 -18.18 6.95 33.31
CA LEU A 13 -18.81 6.39 32.09
C LEU A 13 -18.57 7.22 30.83
N SER A 14 -18.33 8.53 30.94
CA SER A 14 -17.96 9.37 29.78
C SER A 14 -16.49 9.22 29.38
N LEU A 15 -15.62 8.78 30.30
CA LEU A 15 -14.19 8.51 30.04
C LEU A 15 -13.94 7.16 29.33
N THR A 16 -14.89 6.22 29.36
CA THR A 16 -14.78 4.94 28.66
C THR A 16 -15.19 4.98 27.19
N ALA A 17 -15.68 6.13 26.69
CA ALA A 17 -16.12 6.29 25.31
C ALA A 17 -15.00 6.74 24.34
N ILE A 18 -13.73 6.68 24.74
CA ILE A 18 -12.61 6.80 23.79
C ILE A 18 -12.49 5.46 23.07
N ASN A 19 -13.43 5.24 22.14
CA ASN A 19 -13.36 4.17 21.17
C ASN A 19 -12.17 4.53 20.26
N PHE A 20 -10.97 4.05 20.63
CA PHE A 20 -9.83 4.03 19.74
C PHE A 20 -10.31 3.40 18.44
N ALA A 21 -10.17 4.10 17.31
CA ALA A 21 -10.55 3.57 16.01
C ALA A 21 -9.78 2.26 15.77
N GLN A 22 -10.39 1.13 16.10
CA GLN A 22 -9.77 -0.19 15.96
C GLN A 22 -9.59 -0.52 14.49
N SER A 23 -10.54 -0.11 13.65
CA SER A 23 -10.54 -0.30 12.20
C SER A 23 -11.34 0.81 11.51
N VAL A 24 -11.26 0.87 10.18
CA VAL A 24 -12.09 1.73 9.34
C VAL A 24 -12.86 0.88 8.32
N THR A 25 -13.93 1.40 7.71
CA THR A 25 -14.53 0.70 6.56
C THR A 25 -13.88 1.21 5.29
N VAL A 26 -13.43 0.29 4.42
CA VAL A 26 -12.88 0.62 3.10
C VAL A 26 -13.80 0.02 2.04
N THR A 27 -14.33 0.84 1.14
CA THR A 27 -15.20 0.40 0.04
C THR A 27 -14.63 0.83 -1.31
N PRO A 28 -14.83 0.03 -2.37
CA PRO A 28 -14.29 0.35 -3.68
C PRO A 28 -15.13 1.43 -4.35
N LYS A 29 -14.46 2.43 -4.93
CA LYS A 29 -15.05 3.37 -5.89
C LYS A 29 -14.37 3.19 -7.24
N LYS A 30 -15.03 2.43 -8.12
CA LYS A 30 -14.59 2.22 -9.50
C LYS A 30 -14.90 3.46 -10.34
N ILE A 31 -13.90 3.95 -11.06
CA ILE A 31 -14.02 4.99 -12.08
C ILE A 31 -13.43 4.44 -13.37
N VAL A 32 -14.14 4.63 -14.48
CA VAL A 32 -13.65 4.29 -15.83
C VAL A 32 -13.32 5.59 -16.53
N TYR A 33 -12.05 5.78 -16.87
CA TYR A 33 -11.56 6.93 -17.60
C TYR A 33 -11.53 6.61 -19.09
N LYS A 34 -12.01 7.54 -19.92
CA LYS A 34 -11.95 7.44 -21.38
C LYS A 34 -10.81 8.32 -21.90
N ARG A 35 -9.97 7.78 -22.78
CA ARG A 35 -8.89 8.53 -23.43
C ARG A 35 -9.45 9.30 -24.63
N PRO A 36 -9.25 10.63 -24.72
CA PRO A 36 -9.74 11.40 -25.86
C PRO A 36 -9.06 11.05 -27.19
N LYS A 37 -7.78 10.68 -27.16
CA LYS A 37 -6.97 10.30 -28.33
C LYS A 37 -6.23 9.00 -28.04
N PRO A 38 -6.92 7.85 -28.04
CA PRO A 38 -6.27 6.58 -27.73
C PRO A 38 -5.25 6.22 -28.82
N ILE A 39 -4.12 5.64 -28.43
CA ILE A 39 -3.10 5.16 -29.39
C ILE A 39 -3.54 3.92 -30.17
N ASP A 40 -4.48 3.15 -29.61
CA ASP A 40 -5.07 1.95 -30.21
C ASP A 40 -6.50 1.75 -29.67
N GLU A 41 -7.31 0.98 -30.37
CA GLU A 41 -8.67 0.64 -29.99
C GLU A 41 -8.77 0.02 -28.59
N TYR A 42 -7.86 -0.88 -28.21
CA TYR A 42 -7.90 -1.50 -26.88
C TYR A 42 -7.51 -0.53 -25.75
N LYS A 43 -6.86 0.60 -26.07
CA LYS A 43 -6.48 1.65 -25.10
C LYS A 43 -7.54 2.74 -24.94
N LYS A 44 -8.76 2.60 -25.48
CA LYS A 44 -9.85 3.58 -25.35
C LYS A 44 -10.18 4.00 -23.92
N SER A 45 -9.95 3.12 -22.95
CA SER A 45 -10.24 3.40 -21.53
C SER A 45 -9.29 2.68 -20.60
N PHE A 46 -9.26 3.14 -19.35
CA PHE A 46 -8.65 2.44 -18.23
C PHE A 46 -9.50 2.58 -16.98
N VAL A 47 -9.24 1.74 -15.98
CA VAL A 47 -10.03 1.67 -14.75
C VAL A 47 -9.18 2.08 -13.57
N VAL A 48 -9.74 2.87 -12.66
CA VAL A 48 -9.14 3.08 -11.35
C VAL A 48 -10.17 2.77 -10.28
N ILE A 49 -9.81 1.85 -9.39
CA ILE A 49 -10.61 1.47 -8.22
C ILE A 49 -9.99 2.19 -7.03
N TYR A 50 -10.61 3.28 -6.59
CA TYR A 50 -10.14 4.05 -5.45
C TYR A 50 -10.65 3.46 -4.13
N PRO A 51 -9.80 3.37 -3.08
CA PRO A 51 -10.27 3.06 -1.73
C PRO A 51 -11.02 4.27 -1.15
N LYS A 52 -12.32 4.11 -0.88
CA LYS A 52 -13.12 5.09 -0.12
C LYS A 52 -13.15 4.68 1.34
N VAL A 53 -12.84 5.60 2.25
CA VAL A 53 -12.66 5.30 3.67
C VAL A 53 -13.74 5.97 4.50
N LYS A 54 -14.42 5.18 5.34
CA LYS A 54 -15.29 5.66 6.40
C LYS A 54 -14.63 5.42 7.76
N ALA A 55 -14.18 6.50 8.38
CA ALA A 55 -13.59 6.54 9.71
C ALA A 55 -14.54 7.23 10.72
N ALA A 56 -14.08 7.45 11.95
CA ALA A 56 -14.86 8.09 13.01
C ALA A 56 -15.30 9.52 12.65
N THR A 57 -14.52 10.24 11.82
CA THR A 57 -14.87 11.59 11.35
C THR A 57 -14.59 11.74 9.85
N PRO A 58 -15.32 12.63 9.14
CA PRO A 58 -15.04 12.92 7.73
C PRO A 58 -13.64 13.46 7.48
N ALA A 59 -13.10 14.25 8.41
CA ALA A 59 -11.74 14.77 8.33
C ALA A 59 -10.69 13.65 8.39
N LEU A 60 -10.86 12.69 9.31
CA LEU A 60 -9.99 11.52 9.42
C LEU A 60 -10.11 10.63 8.17
N SER A 61 -11.34 10.39 7.69
CA SER A 61 -11.59 9.68 6.42
C SER A 61 -10.78 10.28 5.28
N LYS A 62 -10.91 11.60 5.03
CA LYS A 62 -10.20 12.28 3.95
C LYS A 62 -8.68 12.22 4.11
N LYS A 63 -8.20 12.29 5.35
CA LYS A 63 -6.78 12.21 5.65
C LYS A 63 -6.21 10.82 5.35
N ILE A 64 -6.92 9.76 5.75
CA ILE A 64 -6.55 8.38 5.41
C ILE A 64 -6.60 8.18 3.89
N GLU A 65 -7.66 8.62 3.21
CA GLU A 65 -7.78 8.53 1.74
C GLU A 65 -6.60 9.21 1.03
N THR A 66 -6.18 10.38 1.52
CA THR A 66 -5.01 11.09 0.99
C THR A 66 -3.70 10.36 1.29
N ALA A 67 -3.62 9.66 2.42
CA ALA A 67 -2.43 8.86 2.77
C ALA A 67 -2.29 7.64 1.86
N ILE A 68 -3.39 7.08 1.35
CA ILE A 68 -3.43 5.86 0.52
C ILE A 68 -3.77 6.13 -0.96
N SER A 69 -3.71 7.37 -1.43
CA SER A 69 -3.99 7.70 -2.82
C SER A 69 -2.85 7.24 -3.73
N TYR A 70 -3.17 6.78 -4.94
CA TYR A 70 -2.17 6.36 -5.94
C TYR A 70 -1.20 7.50 -6.23
N GLU A 71 -1.73 8.70 -6.53
CA GLU A 71 -0.96 9.88 -6.93
C GLU A 71 0.08 10.36 -5.89
N LYS A 72 -0.03 9.88 -4.64
CA LYS A 72 0.91 10.21 -3.56
C LYS A 72 1.95 9.11 -3.32
N ASN A 73 1.59 7.86 -3.60
CA ASN A 73 2.39 6.70 -3.23
C ASN A 73 3.01 6.01 -4.45
N THR A 74 2.60 6.39 -5.65
CA THR A 74 3.06 5.84 -6.92
C THR A 74 3.31 7.00 -7.89
N ASP A 75 4.02 6.73 -8.98
CA ASP A 75 4.27 7.73 -10.04
C ASP A 75 3.09 7.87 -11.02
N LEU A 76 1.92 7.33 -10.65
CA LEU A 76 0.75 7.29 -11.51
C LEU A 76 0.05 8.64 -11.54
N ASN A 77 0.04 9.27 -12.72
CA ASN A 77 -0.71 10.49 -13.00
C ASN A 77 -1.85 10.21 -13.97
N ILE A 78 -3.08 10.30 -13.47
CA ILE A 78 -4.31 10.05 -14.25
C ILE A 78 -4.42 10.94 -15.48
N LYS A 79 -3.96 12.21 -15.40
CA LYS A 79 -4.04 13.11 -16.55
C LYS A 79 -3.10 12.68 -17.66
N ASP A 80 -1.88 12.30 -17.31
CA ASP A 80 -0.86 11.86 -18.27
C ASP A 80 -1.27 10.51 -18.89
N GLU A 81 -1.90 9.63 -18.10
CA GLU A 81 -2.49 8.38 -18.58
C GLU A 81 -3.66 8.57 -19.56
N MET A 82 -4.35 9.72 -19.50
CA MET A 82 -5.41 10.06 -20.44
C MET A 82 -4.88 10.59 -21.79
N SER A 83 -3.59 10.96 -21.88
CA SER A 83 -3.00 11.58 -23.08
C SER A 83 -1.72 10.89 -23.55
N GLU A 84 -0.60 11.06 -22.85
CA GLU A 84 0.74 10.78 -23.38
C GLU A 84 1.24 9.38 -23.04
N ASN A 85 1.07 8.94 -21.79
CA ASN A 85 1.64 7.67 -21.33
C ASN A 85 0.81 6.47 -21.83
N GLN A 86 -0.51 6.54 -21.65
CA GLN A 86 -1.50 5.50 -22.01
C GLN A 86 -1.11 4.06 -21.66
N TRP A 87 -0.27 3.86 -20.66
CA TRP A 87 0.23 2.55 -20.24
C TRP A 87 -0.82 1.82 -19.40
N LEU A 88 -1.45 2.54 -18.46
CA LEU A 88 -2.33 2.00 -17.44
C LEU A 88 -3.57 1.32 -18.02
N GLU A 89 -3.91 0.14 -17.51
CA GLU A 89 -5.16 -0.55 -17.83
C GLU A 89 -6.07 -0.61 -16.61
N ILE A 90 -5.51 -0.98 -15.47
CA ILE A 90 -6.22 -0.91 -14.20
C ILE A 90 -5.28 -0.57 -13.04
N ALA A 91 -5.75 0.36 -12.19
CA ALA A 91 -5.22 0.55 -10.85
C ALA A 91 -6.25 0.04 -9.84
N SER A 92 -5.81 -0.79 -8.90
CA SER A 92 -6.65 -1.43 -7.89
C SER A 92 -5.94 -1.51 -6.54
N TYR A 93 -6.66 -1.94 -5.51
CA TYR A 93 -6.10 -2.05 -4.17
C TYR A 93 -6.56 -3.32 -3.47
N LYS A 94 -5.76 -3.76 -2.50
CA LYS A 94 -6.09 -4.82 -1.56
C LYS A 94 -5.89 -4.33 -0.13
N VAL A 95 -6.88 -4.54 0.73
CA VAL A 95 -6.71 -4.29 2.17
C VAL A 95 -6.05 -5.52 2.79
N ASP A 96 -4.78 -5.42 3.12
CA ASP A 96 -3.99 -6.50 3.73
C ASP A 96 -4.28 -6.63 5.23
N TYR A 97 -4.46 -5.48 5.91
CA TYR A 97 -4.67 -5.43 7.34
C TYR A 97 -5.51 -4.21 7.74
N ASN A 98 -6.46 -4.36 8.66
CA ASN A 98 -7.33 -3.27 9.11
C ASN A 98 -7.90 -3.55 10.50
N LYS A 99 -7.04 -3.48 11.50
CA LYS A 99 -7.40 -3.70 12.91
C LYS A 99 -6.36 -3.05 13.82
N ASN A 100 -6.63 -2.99 15.12
CA ASN A 100 -5.71 -2.45 16.13
C ASN A 100 -5.12 -1.06 15.81
N GLY A 101 -5.91 -0.20 15.15
CA GLY A 101 -5.48 1.16 14.83
C GLY A 101 -4.47 1.26 13.67
N ILE A 102 -4.28 0.19 12.90
CA ILE A 102 -3.41 0.16 11.72
C ILE A 102 -4.22 -0.30 10.51
N LEU A 103 -4.01 0.39 9.38
CA LEU A 103 -4.45 -0.02 8.05
C LEU A 103 -3.21 -0.26 7.19
N GLU A 104 -3.14 -1.44 6.59
CA GLU A 104 -2.18 -1.79 5.54
C GLU A 104 -2.96 -2.03 4.25
N ILE A 105 -2.53 -1.37 3.19
CA ILE A 105 -3.15 -1.48 1.87
C ILE A 105 -2.05 -1.63 0.83
N THR A 106 -2.19 -2.61 -0.04
CA THR A 106 -1.40 -2.72 -1.26
C THR A 106 -2.14 -1.98 -2.37
N LEU A 107 -1.46 -1.00 -2.97
CA LEU A 107 -1.88 -0.32 -4.19
C LEU A 107 -1.20 -1.00 -5.37
N SER A 108 -1.99 -1.49 -6.33
CA SER A 108 -1.50 -2.20 -7.50
C SER A 108 -1.88 -1.42 -8.76
N ALA A 109 -0.97 -1.34 -9.71
CA ALA A 109 -1.29 -0.86 -11.05
C ALA A 109 -0.68 -1.80 -12.08
N GLU A 110 -1.49 -2.20 -13.04
CA GLU A 110 -1.08 -2.97 -14.20
C GLU A 110 -1.38 -2.20 -15.48
N GLY A 111 -0.49 -2.39 -16.43
CA GLY A 111 -0.58 -1.77 -17.73
C GLY A 111 0.19 -2.56 -18.76
N MET A 112 0.11 -2.07 -19.99
CA MET A 112 0.77 -2.69 -21.13
C MET A 112 1.36 -1.62 -22.03
N ALA A 113 2.63 -1.81 -22.38
CA ALA A 113 3.27 -1.13 -23.49
C ALA A 113 3.77 -2.20 -24.48
N ALA A 114 5.08 -2.37 -24.63
CA ALA A 114 5.63 -3.50 -25.39
C ALA A 114 5.33 -4.85 -24.71
N TYR A 115 5.34 -4.88 -23.38
CA TYR A 115 5.01 -6.04 -22.57
C TYR A 115 4.10 -5.62 -21.39
N PRO A 116 3.31 -6.55 -20.83
CA PRO A 116 2.59 -6.31 -19.59
C PRO A 116 3.56 -6.05 -18.44
N SER A 117 3.21 -5.12 -17.57
CA SER A 117 3.93 -4.90 -16.30
C SER A 117 2.95 -4.53 -15.20
N LEU A 118 3.36 -4.85 -13.96
CA LEU A 118 2.63 -4.50 -12.75
C LEU A 118 3.63 -3.98 -11.70
N PHE A 119 3.19 -2.99 -10.93
CA PHE A 119 3.86 -2.59 -9.71
C PHE A 119 2.89 -2.60 -8.53
N ASP A 120 3.42 -2.96 -7.37
CA ASP A 120 2.72 -2.92 -6.09
C ASP A 120 3.41 -1.94 -5.15
N THR A 121 2.62 -1.21 -4.38
CA THR A 121 3.11 -0.33 -3.32
C THR A 121 2.31 -0.57 -2.05
N ILE A 122 3.01 -1.00 -1.00
CA ILE A 122 2.42 -1.19 0.32
C ILE A 122 2.43 0.15 1.07
N VAL A 123 1.26 0.56 1.54
CA VAL A 123 1.07 1.76 2.35
C VAL A 123 0.49 1.39 3.70
N ILE A 124 1.18 1.77 4.77
CA ILE A 124 0.74 1.57 6.16
C ILE A 124 0.27 2.91 6.73
N VAL A 125 -0.88 2.93 7.39
CA VAL A 125 -1.50 4.12 7.97
C VAL A 125 -1.85 3.89 9.44
N ASN A 126 -1.50 4.86 10.29
CA ASN A 126 -1.96 4.92 11.65
C ASN A 126 -3.38 5.49 11.68
N LEU A 127 -4.38 4.68 12.05
CA LEU A 127 -5.80 5.04 11.99
C LEU A 127 -6.21 6.08 13.04
N LYS A 128 -5.43 6.27 14.11
CA LYS A 128 -5.69 7.34 15.09
C LYS A 128 -5.37 8.71 14.49
N THR A 129 -4.29 8.80 13.71
CA THR A 129 -3.79 10.08 13.18
C THR A 129 -4.13 10.30 11.71
N GLY A 130 -4.44 9.24 10.96
CA GLY A 130 -4.58 9.24 9.51
C GLY A 130 -3.26 9.41 8.74
N ASN A 131 -2.11 9.37 9.42
CA ASN A 131 -0.80 9.56 8.79
C ASN A 131 -0.24 8.22 8.28
N ARG A 132 0.49 8.28 7.15
CA ARG A 132 1.34 7.18 6.69
C ARG A 132 2.42 6.91 7.74
N VAL A 133 2.67 5.63 8.00
CA VAL A 133 3.75 5.14 8.85
C VAL A 133 4.89 4.66 7.94
N ARG A 134 6.10 5.13 8.21
CA ARG A 134 7.33 4.73 7.52
C ARG A 134 8.25 3.99 8.49
N ALA A 135 9.27 3.33 7.97
CA ALA A 135 10.27 2.65 8.80
C ALA A 135 10.90 3.59 9.83
N VAL A 136 11.20 4.83 9.42
CA VAL A 136 11.79 5.88 10.29
C VAL A 136 10.88 6.29 11.46
N ASP A 137 9.58 6.04 11.36
CA ASP A 137 8.61 6.39 12.41
C ASP A 137 8.48 5.28 13.47
N VAL A 138 9.02 4.08 13.19
CA VAL A 138 8.85 2.86 14.02
C VAL A 138 10.18 2.32 14.55
N PHE A 139 11.23 2.36 13.72
CA PHE A 139 12.52 1.78 14.04
C PHE A 139 13.52 2.86 14.44
N THR A 140 14.24 2.60 15.53
CA THR A 140 15.25 3.51 16.07
C THR A 140 16.62 3.37 15.42
N ASN A 141 16.88 2.26 14.71
CA ASN A 141 18.16 1.99 14.06
C ASN A 141 17.94 1.41 12.67
N LEU A 142 17.89 2.30 11.68
CA LEU A 142 17.63 1.97 10.28
C LEU A 142 18.78 1.21 9.65
N ASP A 143 20.03 1.56 9.95
CA ASP A 143 21.21 0.87 9.40
C ASP A 143 21.22 -0.61 9.79
N ARG A 144 20.89 -0.90 11.05
CA ARG A 144 20.78 -2.29 11.54
C ARG A 144 19.59 -3.01 10.91
N LEU A 145 18.48 -2.31 10.65
CA LEU A 145 17.34 -2.88 9.92
C LEU A 145 17.75 -3.22 8.49
N ALA A 146 18.42 -2.30 7.78
CA ALA A 146 18.93 -2.49 6.44
C ALA A 146 19.90 -3.69 6.38
N ALA A 147 20.86 -3.75 7.31
CA ALA A 147 21.81 -4.86 7.40
C ALA A 147 21.10 -6.22 7.62
N LYS A 148 20.04 -6.26 8.45
CA LYS A 148 19.23 -7.48 8.62
C LYS A 148 18.47 -7.83 7.34
N GLY A 149 17.88 -6.84 6.66
CA GLY A 149 17.20 -7.01 5.38
C GLY A 149 18.12 -7.59 4.32
N ARG A 150 19.29 -6.99 4.10
CA ARG A 150 20.32 -7.49 3.16
C ARG A 150 20.74 -8.92 3.48
N LYS A 151 20.99 -9.22 4.77
CA LYS A 151 21.35 -10.59 5.18
C LYS A 151 20.25 -11.61 4.86
N ALA A 152 18.99 -11.25 5.10
CA ALA A 152 17.86 -12.11 4.77
C ALA A 152 17.70 -12.29 3.26
N GLN A 153 17.80 -11.21 2.49
CA GLN A 153 17.75 -11.23 1.03
C GLN A 153 18.84 -12.13 0.43
N GLN A 154 20.10 -11.98 0.85
CA GLN A 154 21.21 -12.82 0.40
C GLN A 154 21.00 -14.31 0.73
N ALA A 155 20.38 -14.62 1.87
CA ALA A 155 20.07 -15.99 2.24
C ALA A 155 19.03 -16.62 1.30
N GLU A 156 17.97 -15.88 0.94
CA GLU A 156 16.96 -16.34 -0.02
C GLU A 156 17.52 -16.45 -1.44
N ILE A 157 18.37 -15.52 -1.89
CA ILE A 157 19.07 -15.59 -3.18
C ILE A 157 19.93 -16.86 -3.26
N LYS A 158 20.73 -17.13 -2.22
CA LYS A 158 21.56 -18.33 -2.18
C LYS A 158 20.72 -19.60 -2.25
N LYS A 159 19.57 -19.61 -1.58
CA LYS A 159 18.63 -20.74 -1.61
C LYS A 159 18.02 -20.92 -3.00
N ALA A 160 17.54 -19.84 -3.62
CA ALA A 160 16.99 -19.88 -4.97
C ALA A 160 18.02 -20.40 -5.99
N ASN A 161 19.26 -19.91 -5.95
CA ASN A 161 20.35 -20.38 -6.81
C ASN A 161 20.67 -21.87 -6.59
N ALA A 162 20.61 -22.35 -5.36
CA ALA A 162 20.80 -23.77 -5.07
C ALA A 162 19.65 -24.62 -5.61
N ASP A 163 18.43 -24.10 -5.63
CA ASP A 163 17.26 -24.81 -6.14
C ASP A 163 17.23 -24.82 -7.68
N TYR A 164 17.64 -23.73 -8.35
CA TYR A 164 17.82 -23.71 -9.81
C TYR A 164 18.81 -24.77 -10.30
N LYS A 165 19.93 -24.95 -9.59
CA LYS A 165 20.95 -25.95 -9.91
C LYS A 165 20.48 -27.40 -9.73
N LYS A 166 19.42 -27.65 -8.95
CA LYS A 166 18.85 -28.99 -8.76
C LYS A 166 17.82 -29.34 -9.83
N ASN A 167 17.26 -28.35 -10.53
CA ASN A 167 16.29 -28.58 -11.59
C ASN A 167 17.02 -28.72 -12.94
N PRO A 168 16.92 -29.88 -13.62
CA PRO A 168 17.58 -30.11 -14.91
C PRO A 168 17.24 -29.06 -15.98
N GLU A 169 16.06 -28.44 -15.93
CA GLU A 169 15.62 -27.42 -16.90
C GLU A 169 16.23 -26.03 -16.66
N THR A 170 16.76 -25.79 -15.46
CA THR A 170 17.32 -24.48 -15.06
C THR A 170 18.75 -24.60 -14.54
N ALA A 171 19.39 -25.77 -14.67
CA ALA A 171 20.70 -26.05 -14.08
C ALA A 171 21.82 -25.14 -14.64
N ASP A 172 21.69 -24.75 -15.91
CA ASP A 172 22.62 -23.86 -16.62
C ASP A 172 22.21 -22.37 -16.54
N TYR A 173 21.09 -22.05 -15.89
CA TYR A 173 20.62 -20.67 -15.76
C TYR A 173 21.41 -19.92 -14.70
N ASP A 174 22.17 -18.90 -15.13
CA ASP A 174 22.84 -17.98 -14.22
C ASP A 174 21.91 -16.83 -13.83
N ALA A 175 21.32 -16.95 -12.64
CA ALA A 175 20.44 -15.92 -12.10
C ALA A 175 21.21 -14.78 -11.41
N SER A 176 22.55 -14.81 -11.32
CA SER A 176 23.32 -13.80 -10.56
C SER A 176 23.02 -12.38 -11.05
N MET A 177 22.82 -12.20 -12.36
CA MET A 177 22.49 -10.91 -12.97
C MET A 177 21.24 -10.23 -12.39
N TYR A 178 20.31 -10.99 -11.80
CA TYR A 178 19.10 -10.43 -11.17
C TYR A 178 19.31 -10.05 -9.70
N PHE A 179 20.46 -10.39 -9.14
CA PHE A 179 20.75 -10.32 -7.71
C PHE A 179 22.02 -9.52 -7.38
N ASP A 180 22.94 -9.38 -8.33
CA ASP A 180 24.22 -8.69 -8.13
C ASP A 180 24.06 -7.19 -7.84
N GLU A 181 22.96 -6.58 -8.30
CA GLU A 181 22.60 -5.18 -8.02
C GLU A 181 21.56 -5.04 -6.89
N ALA A 182 21.13 -6.15 -6.27
CA ALA A 182 20.06 -6.12 -5.27
C ALA A 182 20.58 -5.58 -3.93
N GLU A 183 20.56 -4.26 -3.75
CA GLU A 183 20.87 -3.61 -2.49
C GLU A 183 19.60 -3.18 -1.75
N PHE A 184 19.28 -3.86 -0.65
CA PHE A 184 18.22 -3.37 0.24
C PHE A 184 18.66 -2.09 0.97
N THR A 185 17.90 -1.02 0.78
CA THR A 185 18.04 0.28 1.45
C THR A 185 16.73 0.64 2.17
N VAL A 186 16.80 1.49 3.21
CA VAL A 186 15.64 1.92 4.02
C VAL A 186 15.38 3.41 3.88
#